data_AF-A0A6F9E5A6-F1
#
_entry.id   AF-A0A6F9E5A6-F1
#
_cell.length_a   1.000
_cell.length_b   1.000
_cell.length_c   1.000
_cell.angle_alpha   90.00
_cell.angle_beta   90.00
_cell.angle_gamma   90.00
#
_symmetry.space_group_name_H-M   'P 1'
#
loop_
_entity.id
_entity.type
_entity.pdbx_description
1 polymer ?
#
loop_
_entity_poly.entity_id
_entity_poly.type
_entity_poly.pdbx_seq_one_letter_code
_entity_poly.pdbx_strand_id
1 'polypeptide(L)'
;MAQNYLTAVQKFDPEEARKWTESQDSTKNSLLNPTDPTTTEMAKSLLTKMTFELGEENISGDKATVSAKITTLDLGRIVANSMKDLFSMALAQAFANDPSAKQQNEAMAQRILINAMNDPNAPKTTSDVKINLVKTKDGWKIATDNKDLFSALTGRADQLFGP
;
A
#
# COMPACT_ATOMS: atom_id res chain seq x y z
N MET A 1 -4.21 -20.04 3.36
CA MET A 1 -4.45 -18.83 4.19
C MET A 1 -3.76 -17.59 3.63
N ALA A 2 -2.44 -17.58 3.42
CA ALA A 2 -1.74 -16.44 2.81
C ALA A 2 -2.38 -15.99 1.48
N GLN A 3 -2.79 -16.94 0.63
CA GLN A 3 -3.52 -16.66 -0.61
C GLN A 3 -4.85 -15.93 -0.37
N ASN A 4 -5.65 -16.37 0.60
CA ASN A 4 -6.95 -15.77 0.89
C ASN A 4 -6.79 -14.35 1.45
N TYR A 5 -5.82 -14.15 2.35
CA TYR A 5 -5.48 -12.82 2.86
C TYR A 5 -5.06 -11.88 1.72
N LEU A 6 -4.08 -12.27 0.90
CA LEU A 6 -3.59 -11.43 -0.21
C LEU A 6 -4.67 -11.18 -1.27
N THR A 7 -5.54 -12.16 -1.52
CA THR A 7 -6.71 -11.99 -2.41
C THR A 7 -7.70 -10.98 -1.86
N ALA A 8 -7.99 -11.04 -0.56
CA ALA A 8 -8.88 -10.08 0.10
C ALA A 8 -8.29 -8.65 0.08
N VAL A 9 -7.00 -8.52 0.38
CA VAL A 9 -6.26 -7.26 0.27
C VAL A 9 -6.32 -6.72 -1.17
N GLN A 10 -6.05 -7.56 -2.17
CA GLN A 10 -6.12 -7.19 -3.59
C GLN A 10 -7.53 -6.74 -4.00
N LYS A 11 -8.57 -7.33 -3.44
CA LYS A 11 -9.97 -6.94 -3.70
C LYS A 11 -10.42 -5.72 -2.91
N PHE A 12 -9.56 -5.17 -2.06
CA PHE A 12 -9.90 -4.11 -1.12
C PHE A 12 -11.07 -4.53 -0.19
N ASP A 13 -11.02 -5.76 0.31
CA ASP A 13 -12.04 -6.36 1.19
C ASP A 13 -11.50 -6.48 2.63
N PRO A 14 -11.67 -5.43 3.47
CA PRO A 14 -11.16 -5.42 4.84
C PRO A 14 -11.77 -6.52 5.71
N GLU A 15 -13.06 -6.80 5.53
CA GLU A 15 -13.79 -7.77 6.34
C GLU A 15 -13.32 -9.20 6.07
N GLU A 16 -13.09 -9.53 4.79
CA GLU A 16 -12.50 -10.83 4.45
C GLU A 16 -11.03 -10.91 4.89
N ALA A 17 -10.23 -9.86 4.70
CA ALA A 17 -8.81 -9.86 5.11
C ALA A 17 -8.65 -10.10 6.62
N ARG A 18 -9.51 -9.50 7.45
CA ARG A 18 -9.51 -9.64 8.93
C ARG A 18 -9.77 -11.07 9.40
N LYS A 19 -10.49 -11.89 8.62
CA LYS A 19 -10.69 -13.32 8.96
C LYS A 19 -9.38 -14.10 8.95
N TRP A 20 -8.35 -13.59 8.28
CA TRP A 20 -7.08 -14.28 8.12
C TRP A 20 -5.97 -13.72 9.01
N THR A 21 -6.19 -12.66 9.78
CA THR A 21 -5.18 -12.06 10.67
C THR A 21 -5.34 -12.51 12.13
N GLU A 22 -4.24 -12.56 12.87
CA GLU A 22 -4.24 -12.90 14.30
C GLU A 22 -4.92 -11.80 15.14
N SER A 23 -4.66 -10.54 14.81
CA SER A 23 -5.32 -9.39 15.43
C SER A 23 -6.47 -8.90 14.56
N GLN A 24 -7.66 -8.80 15.15
CA GLN A 24 -8.83 -8.14 14.53
C GLN A 24 -8.90 -6.64 14.85
N ASP A 25 -7.90 -6.08 15.54
CA ASP A 25 -7.91 -4.69 15.95
C ASP A 25 -7.78 -3.77 14.72
N SER A 26 -8.86 -3.02 14.43
CA SER A 26 -9.02 -2.16 13.25
C SER A 26 -8.01 -1.01 13.19
N THR A 27 -7.28 -0.77 14.28
CA THR A 27 -6.36 0.36 14.44
C THR A 27 -4.97 0.11 13.82
N LYS A 28 -4.62 -1.12 13.42
CA LYS A 28 -3.28 -1.45 12.87
C LYS A 28 -3.22 -1.60 11.35
N ASN A 29 -4.35 -1.77 10.66
CA ASN A 29 -4.40 -1.87 9.20
C ASN A 29 -5.00 -0.61 8.57
N SER A 30 -4.32 0.53 8.75
CA SER A 30 -4.73 1.83 8.18
C SER A 30 -4.89 1.81 6.66
N LEU A 31 -4.30 0.85 5.95
CA LEU A 31 -4.41 0.69 4.49
C LEU A 31 -5.77 0.20 4.00
N LEU A 32 -6.43 -0.64 4.80
CA LEU A 32 -7.71 -1.24 4.41
C LEU A 32 -8.91 -0.50 5.02
N ASN A 33 -8.65 0.41 5.97
CA ASN A 33 -9.66 1.25 6.61
C ASN A 33 -9.28 2.75 6.55
N PRO A 34 -9.10 3.33 5.35
CA PRO A 34 -8.85 4.76 5.18
C PRO A 34 -10.04 5.59 5.68
N THR A 35 -9.75 6.77 6.23
CA THR A 35 -10.76 7.64 6.90
C THR A 35 -11.33 8.73 6.01
N ASP A 36 -10.72 8.99 4.84
CA ASP A 36 -11.19 10.00 3.90
C ASP A 36 -11.26 9.46 2.45
N PRO A 37 -12.05 10.09 1.56
CA PRO A 37 -12.25 9.59 0.20
C PRO A 37 -10.97 9.57 -0.64
N THR A 38 -10.07 10.55 -0.47
CA THR A 38 -8.84 10.65 -1.25
C THR A 38 -7.88 9.52 -0.89
N THR A 39 -7.67 9.29 0.41
CA THR A 39 -6.85 8.16 0.87
C THR A 39 -7.48 6.81 0.52
N THR A 40 -8.82 6.73 0.48
CA THR A 40 -9.54 5.55 0.00
C THR A 40 -9.26 5.24 -1.46
N GLU A 41 -9.35 6.22 -2.35
CA GLU A 41 -9.05 6.07 -3.77
C GLU A 41 -7.58 5.67 -4.00
N MET A 42 -6.64 6.27 -3.27
CA MET A 42 -5.22 5.91 -3.34
C MET A 42 -4.97 4.48 -2.87
N ALA A 43 -5.50 4.09 -1.70
CA ALA A 43 -5.34 2.74 -1.16
C ALA A 43 -5.97 1.69 -2.09
N LYS A 44 -7.15 1.97 -2.64
CA LYS A 44 -7.80 1.10 -3.62
C LYS A 44 -6.98 0.97 -4.90
N SER A 45 -6.45 2.08 -5.43
CA SER A 45 -5.60 2.08 -6.63
C SER A 45 -4.32 1.28 -6.42
N LEU A 46 -3.72 1.36 -5.24
CA LEU A 46 -2.53 0.61 -4.87
C LEU A 46 -2.81 -0.90 -4.78
N LEU A 47 -3.79 -1.27 -3.95
CA LEU A 47 -4.03 -2.67 -3.59
C LEU A 47 -4.68 -3.47 -4.73
N THR A 48 -5.59 -2.86 -5.51
CA THR A 48 -6.27 -3.57 -6.62
C THR A 48 -5.36 -3.81 -7.83
N LYS A 49 -4.27 -3.05 -7.97
CA LYS A 49 -3.27 -3.22 -9.02
C LYS A 49 -2.10 -4.12 -8.61
N MET A 50 -2.09 -4.54 -7.35
CA MET A 50 -1.11 -5.47 -6.84
C MET A 50 -1.28 -6.84 -7.51
N THR A 51 -0.17 -7.52 -7.76
CA THR A 51 -0.13 -8.96 -8.06
C THR A 51 0.75 -9.67 -7.05
N PHE A 52 0.50 -10.96 -6.85
CA PHE A 52 1.33 -11.77 -5.97
C PHE A 52 1.46 -13.19 -6.49
N GLU A 53 2.60 -13.81 -6.19
CA GLU A 53 2.88 -15.23 -6.40
C GLU A 53 3.33 -15.81 -5.07
N LEU A 54 2.75 -16.94 -4.66
CA LEU A 54 3.18 -17.65 -3.46
C LEU A 54 4.21 -18.71 -3.83
N GLY A 55 5.22 -18.85 -2.99
CA GLY A 55 6.24 -19.89 -3.08
C GLY A 55 6.09 -20.91 -1.95
N GLU A 56 7.24 -21.42 -1.50
CA GLU A 56 7.35 -22.44 -0.48
C GLU A 56 6.72 -22.03 0.86
N GLU A 57 6.12 -23.02 1.52
CA GLU A 57 5.63 -22.95 2.89
C GLU A 57 6.53 -23.81 3.78
N ASN A 58 6.95 -23.26 4.91
CA ASN A 58 7.73 -23.97 5.92
C ASN A 58 7.02 -23.86 7.28
N ILE A 59 6.71 -25.01 7.89
CA ILE A 59 6.00 -25.13 9.15
C ILE A 59 6.96 -25.61 10.24
N SER A 60 7.02 -24.88 11.35
CA SER A 60 7.84 -25.19 12.52
C SER A 60 7.01 -25.02 13.79
N GLY A 61 6.38 -26.12 14.23
CA GLY A 61 5.52 -26.13 15.41
C GLY A 61 4.27 -25.25 15.22
N ASP A 62 4.13 -24.23 16.06
CA ASP A 62 3.01 -23.27 16.01
C ASP A 62 3.30 -22.03 15.15
N LYS A 63 4.41 -22.03 14.41
CA LYS A 63 4.77 -20.98 13.45
C LYS A 63 4.90 -21.57 12.04
N ALA A 64 4.57 -20.77 11.04
CA ALA A 64 4.85 -21.09 9.65
C ALA A 64 5.30 -19.84 8.88
N THR A 65 5.98 -20.05 7.76
CA THR A 65 6.39 -18.99 6.85
C THR A 65 6.00 -19.36 5.44
N VAL A 66 5.40 -18.43 4.70
CA VAL A 66 5.10 -18.61 3.27
C VAL A 66 5.89 -17.55 2.51
N SER A 67 6.74 -17.97 1.58
CA SER A 67 7.41 -17.04 0.69
C SER A 67 6.40 -16.46 -0.31
N ALA A 68 6.52 -15.17 -0.62
CA ALA A 68 5.65 -14.52 -1.59
C ALA A 68 6.44 -13.47 -2.36
N LYS A 69 6.16 -13.37 -3.66
CA LYS A 69 6.62 -12.30 -4.52
C LYS A 69 5.47 -11.35 -4.76
N ILE A 70 5.56 -10.13 -4.25
CA ILE A 70 4.50 -9.13 -4.34
C ILE A 70 4.94 -8.02 -5.28
N THR A 71 4.14 -7.72 -6.30
CA THR A 71 4.35 -6.58 -7.18
C THR A 71 3.24 -5.56 -6.97
N THR A 72 3.59 -4.31 -6.69
CA THR A 72 2.63 -3.21 -6.48
C THR A 72 3.17 -1.91 -7.07
N LEU A 73 2.41 -0.82 -6.99
CA LEU A 73 2.90 0.51 -7.35
C LEU A 73 4.07 0.91 -6.44
N ASP A 74 5.09 1.52 -7.02
CA ASP A 74 6.20 2.09 -6.27
C ASP A 74 5.85 3.53 -5.88
N LEU A 75 5.28 3.69 -4.68
CA LEU A 75 4.86 5.00 -4.20
C LEU A 75 6.06 5.95 -4.06
N GLY A 76 7.23 5.41 -3.71
CA GLY A 76 8.48 6.17 -3.66
C GLY A 76 8.79 6.89 -4.97
N ARG A 77 8.82 6.12 -6.07
CA ARG A 77 9.06 6.67 -7.42
C ARG A 77 7.90 7.53 -7.93
N ILE A 78 6.66 7.16 -7.62
CA ILE A 78 5.48 7.95 -8.03
C ILE A 78 5.54 9.35 -7.39
N VAL A 79 5.73 9.42 -6.08
CA VAL A 79 5.84 10.70 -5.36
C VAL A 79 7.04 11.50 -5.90
N ALA A 80 8.21 10.87 -6.05
CA ALA A 80 9.40 11.54 -6.57
C ALA A 80 9.20 12.09 -8.00
N ASN A 81 8.47 11.39 -8.86
CA ASN A 81 8.14 11.87 -10.20
C ASN A 81 7.14 13.02 -10.16
N SER A 82 6.07 12.90 -9.37
CA SER A 82 5.06 13.95 -9.19
C SER A 82 5.64 15.24 -8.60
N MET A 83 6.69 15.16 -7.77
CA MET A 83 7.37 16.34 -7.23
C MET A 83 7.97 17.25 -8.32
N LYS A 84 8.36 16.70 -9.47
CA LYS A 84 8.87 17.50 -10.61
C LYS A 84 7.76 18.34 -11.24
N ASP A 85 6.57 17.76 -11.38
CA ASP A 85 5.40 18.43 -11.91
C ASP A 85 4.91 19.50 -10.94
N LEU A 86 4.88 19.17 -9.64
CA LEU A 86 4.54 20.11 -8.57
C LEU A 86 5.49 21.30 -8.51
N PHE A 87 6.79 21.07 -8.64
CA PHE A 87 7.79 22.14 -8.65
C PHE A 87 7.61 23.06 -9.86
N SER A 88 7.39 22.49 -11.05
CA SER A 88 7.17 23.26 -12.28
C SER A 88 5.91 24.12 -12.19
N MET A 89 4.85 23.56 -11.62
CA MET A 89 3.59 24.26 -11.36
C MET A 89 3.77 25.39 -10.34
N ALA A 90 4.45 25.13 -9.22
CA ALA A 90 4.72 26.15 -8.20
C ALA A 90 5.55 27.31 -8.77
N LEU A 91 6.54 27.02 -9.63
CA LEU A 91 7.33 28.05 -10.31
C LEU A 91 6.46 28.91 -11.23
N ALA A 92 5.61 28.28 -12.05
CA ALA A 92 4.68 29.01 -12.93
C ALA A 92 3.72 29.91 -12.15
N GLN A 93 3.21 29.43 -11.01
CA GLN A 93 2.33 30.20 -10.14
C GLN A 93 3.05 31.36 -9.43
N ALA A 94 4.31 31.15 -9.01
CA ALA A 94 5.12 32.21 -8.42
C ALA A 94 5.32 33.38 -9.40
N PHE A 95 5.40 33.12 -10.71
CA PHE A 95 5.41 34.16 -11.72
C PHE A 95 4.04 34.83 -11.95
N ALA A 96 2.94 34.16 -11.63
CA ALA A 96 1.58 34.68 -11.83
C ALA A 96 1.08 35.59 -10.68
N ASN A 97 1.77 35.65 -9.52
CA ASN A 97 1.44 36.50 -8.36
C ASN A 97 -0.02 36.37 -7.85
N ASP A 98 -0.59 35.16 -7.83
CA ASP A 98 -1.95 34.92 -7.34
C ASP A 98 -1.99 34.42 -5.87
N PRO A 99 -2.54 35.21 -4.92
CA PRO A 99 -2.63 34.82 -3.51
C PRO A 99 -3.69 33.75 -3.19
N SER A 100 -4.57 33.40 -4.13
CA SER A 100 -5.58 32.33 -3.95
C SER A 100 -5.03 30.90 -4.16
N ALA A 101 -3.75 30.78 -4.55
CA ALA A 101 -3.13 29.53 -4.99
C ALA A 101 -3.06 28.42 -3.93
N LYS A 102 -2.96 28.74 -2.62
CA LYS A 102 -2.63 27.72 -1.60
C LYS A 102 -3.59 26.53 -1.55
N GLN A 103 -4.91 26.78 -1.52
CA GLN A 103 -5.91 25.71 -1.39
C GLN A 103 -6.16 24.99 -2.73
N GLN A 104 -5.98 25.69 -3.86
CA GLN A 104 -5.96 25.06 -5.19
C GLN A 104 -4.75 24.13 -5.35
N ASN A 105 -3.61 24.47 -4.74
CA ASN A 105 -2.38 23.70 -4.85
C ASN A 105 -2.46 22.34 -4.19
N GLU A 106 -3.11 22.23 -3.03
CA GLU A 106 -3.30 20.95 -2.35
C GLU A 106 -4.19 20.00 -3.17
N ALA A 107 -5.33 20.49 -3.67
CA ALA A 107 -6.21 19.70 -4.51
C ALA A 107 -5.55 19.30 -5.84
N MET A 108 -4.77 20.21 -6.43
CA MET A 108 -4.02 19.92 -7.66
C MET A 108 -2.90 18.90 -7.41
N ALA A 109 -2.22 18.97 -6.26
CA ALA A 109 -1.21 18.00 -5.89
C ALA A 109 -1.78 16.60 -5.67
N GLN A 110 -2.92 16.50 -4.99
CA GLN A 110 -3.63 15.23 -4.84
C GLN A 110 -4.03 14.65 -6.21
N ARG A 111 -4.53 15.49 -7.13
CA ARG A 111 -4.87 15.05 -8.50
C ARG A 111 -3.65 14.56 -9.28
N ILE A 112 -2.52 15.25 -9.20
CA ILE A 112 -1.27 14.83 -9.85
C ILE A 112 -0.85 13.44 -9.34
N LEU A 113 -0.90 13.22 -8.03
CA LEU A 113 -0.56 11.92 -7.44
C LEU A 113 -1.53 10.82 -7.86
N ILE A 114 -2.84 11.05 -7.78
CA ILE A 114 -3.86 10.07 -8.19
C ILE A 114 -3.70 9.72 -9.68
N ASN A 115 -3.46 10.73 -10.53
CA ASN A 115 -3.21 10.50 -11.96
C ASN A 115 -1.95 9.66 -12.17
N ALA A 116 -0.86 9.97 -11.47
CA ALA A 116 0.39 9.21 -11.56
C ALA A 116 0.23 7.75 -11.06
N MET A 117 -0.60 7.51 -10.04
CA MET A 117 -0.96 6.15 -9.60
C MET A 117 -1.87 5.43 -10.59
N ASN A 118 -2.65 6.18 -11.36
CA ASN A 118 -3.59 5.68 -12.35
C ASN A 118 -3.02 5.51 -13.76
N ASP A 119 -1.82 6.01 -14.01
CA ASP A 119 -1.11 5.81 -15.25
C ASP A 119 -0.88 4.29 -15.51
N PRO A 120 -1.17 3.78 -16.71
CA PRO A 120 -0.89 2.38 -17.07
C PRO A 120 0.58 1.99 -16.92
N ASN A 121 1.49 2.96 -17.06
CA ASN A 121 2.94 2.83 -16.91
C ASN A 121 3.44 3.33 -15.56
N ALA A 122 2.55 3.51 -14.58
CA ALA A 122 2.92 3.90 -13.23
C ALA A 122 4.04 2.97 -12.71
N PRO A 123 5.14 3.52 -12.15
CA PRO A 123 6.25 2.73 -11.63
C PRO A 123 5.76 1.63 -10.69
N LYS A 124 6.26 0.41 -10.88
CA LYS A 124 5.97 -0.75 -10.02
C LYS A 124 7.24 -1.27 -9.36
N THR A 125 7.12 -1.73 -8.13
CA THR A 125 8.17 -2.45 -7.40
C THR A 125 7.74 -3.88 -7.14
N THR A 126 8.71 -4.78 -7.13
CA THR A 126 8.51 -6.18 -6.75
C THR A 126 9.38 -6.50 -5.54
N SER A 127 8.78 -7.13 -4.54
CA SER A 127 9.44 -7.50 -3.29
C SER A 127 9.21 -8.98 -3.01
N ASP A 128 10.31 -9.70 -2.74
CA ASP A 128 10.25 -11.03 -2.16
C ASP A 128 10.12 -10.91 -0.64
N VAL A 129 9.05 -11.43 -0.07
CA VAL A 129 8.72 -11.36 1.35
C VAL A 129 8.49 -12.75 1.93
N LYS A 130 8.72 -12.87 3.24
CA LYS A 130 8.28 -14.03 4.02
C LYS A 130 7.09 -13.62 4.87
N ILE A 131 5.96 -14.28 4.63
CA ILE A 131 4.72 -14.07 5.36
C ILE A 131 4.72 -15.00 6.58
N ASN A 132 4.92 -14.41 7.75
CA ASN A 132 4.89 -15.10 9.04
C ASN A 132 3.46 -15.44 9.43
N LEU A 133 3.26 -16.67 9.87
CA LEU A 133 1.99 -17.23 10.30
C LEU A 133 2.12 -17.78 11.72
N VAL A 134 1.02 -17.72 12.45
CA VAL A 134 0.88 -18.32 13.78
C VAL A 134 -0.33 -19.23 13.82
N LYS A 135 -0.20 -20.38 14.49
CA LYS A 135 -1.31 -21.31 14.72
C LYS A 135 -2.15 -20.81 15.87
N THR A 136 -3.44 -20.56 15.62
CA THR A 136 -4.41 -20.19 16.65
C THR A 136 -5.45 -21.31 16.80
N LYS A 137 -6.40 -21.14 17.74
CA LYS A 137 -7.53 -22.07 17.91
C LYS A 137 -8.41 -22.17 16.67
N ASP A 138 -8.45 -21.11 15.87
CA ASP A 138 -9.25 -21.00 14.64
C ASP A 138 -8.44 -21.35 13.37
N GLY A 139 -7.27 -21.97 13.54
CA GLY A 139 -6.35 -22.33 12.47
C GLY A 139 -5.19 -21.33 12.30
N TRP A 140 -4.49 -21.43 11.16
CA TRP A 140 -3.37 -20.55 10.86
C TRP A 140 -3.84 -19.13 10.55
N LYS A 141 -3.15 -18.12 11.08
CA LYS A 141 -3.40 -16.69 10.85
C LYS A 141 -2.13 -15.95 10.46
N ILE A 142 -2.26 -14.86 9.70
CA ILE A 142 -1.19 -13.90 9.44
C ILE A 142 -0.77 -13.30 10.78
N ALA A 143 0.49 -13.48 11.15
CA ALA A 143 1.05 -12.93 12.37
C ALA A 143 1.13 -11.40 12.29
N THR A 144 1.09 -10.74 13.43
CA THR A 144 1.14 -9.26 13.48
C THR A 144 2.53 -8.67 13.19
N ASP A 145 3.58 -9.49 13.23
CA ASP A 145 4.99 -9.10 13.05
C ASP A 145 5.47 -9.20 11.59
N ASN A 146 4.60 -8.86 10.63
CA ASN A 146 4.84 -8.96 9.19
C ASN A 146 5.21 -7.60 8.55
N LYS A 147 6.30 -6.98 9.03
CA LYS A 147 6.72 -5.64 8.55
C LYS A 147 7.03 -5.61 7.05
N ASP A 148 7.74 -6.61 6.55
CA ASP A 148 8.14 -6.67 5.14
C ASP A 148 6.94 -6.85 4.21
N LEU A 149 5.96 -7.66 4.62
CA LEU A 149 4.69 -7.77 3.92
C LEU A 149 3.97 -6.42 3.89
N PHE A 150 3.86 -5.72 5.02
CA PHE A 150 3.21 -4.41 5.07
C PHE A 150 3.93 -3.38 4.19
N SER A 151 5.27 -3.32 4.24
CA SER A 151 6.08 -2.48 3.34
C SER A 151 5.83 -2.82 1.87
N ALA A 152 5.79 -4.11 1.51
CA ALA A 152 5.50 -4.56 0.15
C ALA A 152 4.07 -4.18 -0.28
N LEU A 153 3.06 -4.29 0.58
CA LEU A 153 1.68 -3.89 0.28
C LEU A 153 1.53 -2.36 0.12
N THR A 154 2.32 -1.57 0.86
CA THR A 154 2.31 -0.09 0.77
C THR A 154 3.15 0.48 -0.37
N GLY A 155 3.77 -0.35 -1.19
CA GLY A 155 4.65 0.16 -2.24
C GLY A 155 5.89 0.87 -1.68
N ARG A 156 6.40 0.38 -0.54
CA ARG A 156 7.55 0.93 0.20
C ARG A 156 7.34 2.36 0.70
N ALA A 157 6.11 2.71 1.07
CA ALA A 157 5.80 4.04 1.62
C ALA A 157 6.57 4.34 2.92
N ASP A 158 6.96 3.32 3.67
CA ASP A 158 7.85 3.42 4.83
C ASP A 158 9.20 4.06 4.49
N GLN A 159 9.63 4.04 3.23
CA GLN A 159 10.88 4.67 2.78
C GLN A 159 10.72 6.14 2.39
N LEU A 160 9.47 6.61 2.23
CA LEU A 160 9.15 8.02 2.02
C LEU A 160 9.07 8.79 3.33
N PHE A 161 8.63 8.13 4.40
CA PHE A 161 8.31 8.76 5.69
C PHE A 161 9.06 8.12 6.88
N GLY A 162 10.15 7.37 6.60
CA GLY A 162 11.05 6.85 7.62
C GLY A 162 11.72 7.99 8.43
N PRO A 163 12.27 7.70 9.62
CA PRO A 163 12.80 8.73 10.53
C PRO A 163 13.86 9.63 9.87
#